data_AF-A0A0S8CHY3-F1
#
_entry.id   AF-A0A0S8CHY3-F1
#
_cell.length_a   1.000
_cell.length_b   1.000
_cell.length_c   1.000
_cell.angle_alpha   90.00
_cell.angle_beta   90.00
_cell.angle_gamma   90.00
#
_symmetry.space_group_name_H-M   'P 1'
#
loop_
_entity.id
_entity.type
_entity.pdbx_description
1 polymer ?
#
loop_
_entity_poly.entity_id
_entity_poly.type
_entity_poly.pdbx_seq_one_letter_code
_entity_poly.pdbx_strand_id
1 'polypeptide(L)'
;MQPKADPRYHVVEELAKRVETASGGRMKWECYAGDEIVPGAETIQGVRDGIIDAGASATSFVMDQFPQAGLFFQVAGGMTPVPQALWYLEGGGMELCREMFAPITSYPVAIYCLSSPEVWAHSTKPLNSPADFDGLKMRALGDPANIIGNMGAAVVTMFGGEIYESCQRGVIDCFEMGTFGANWGMGFQEVAHYVYQSPTRGPTDTQLWHVNTKSWNELTPDLQNIIEAAVW
;
A
#
# COMPACT_ATOMS: atom_id res chain seq x y z
N MET A 1 0.62 3.88 -7.60
CA MET A 1 0.19 4.39 -6.29
C MET A 1 1.16 5.36 -5.63
N GLN A 2 2.49 5.16 -5.58
CA GLN A 2 3.33 5.95 -4.68
C GLN A 2 3.67 7.37 -5.20
N PRO A 3 3.73 8.40 -4.35
CA PRO A 3 4.13 9.75 -4.76
C PRO A 3 5.64 9.76 -5.07
N LYS A 4 6.11 10.70 -5.90
CA LYS A 4 7.54 10.77 -6.30
C LYS A 4 8.52 10.91 -5.13
N ALA A 5 8.08 11.51 -4.02
CA ALA A 5 8.91 11.67 -2.82
C ALA A 5 9.02 10.37 -2.00
N ASP A 6 8.16 9.37 -2.23
CA ASP A 6 8.25 8.09 -1.55
C ASP A 6 9.35 7.24 -2.21
N PRO A 7 10.33 6.72 -1.45
CA PRO A 7 11.39 5.87 -1.98
C PRO A 7 10.90 4.68 -2.79
N ARG A 8 9.69 4.19 -2.52
CA ARG A 8 9.05 3.10 -3.26
C ARG A 8 8.80 3.46 -4.72
N TYR A 9 8.57 4.73 -5.08
CA TYR A 9 8.41 5.13 -6.48
C TYR A 9 9.62 4.76 -7.34
N HIS A 10 10.84 4.95 -6.83
CA HIS A 10 12.07 4.59 -7.55
C HIS A 10 12.20 3.08 -7.82
N VAL A 11 11.57 2.24 -6.99
CA VAL A 11 11.50 0.78 -7.21
C VAL A 11 10.77 0.46 -8.51
N VAL A 12 9.73 1.22 -8.87
CA VAL A 12 8.97 1.01 -10.12
C VAL A 12 9.83 1.33 -11.35
N GLU A 13 10.60 2.42 -11.31
CA GLU A 13 11.50 2.80 -12.40
C GLU A 13 12.65 1.80 -12.58
N GLU A 14 13.16 1.25 -11.48
CA GLU A 14 14.17 0.20 -11.53
C GLU A 14 13.60 -1.11 -12.08
N LEU A 15 12.40 -1.49 -11.64
CA LEU A 15 11.67 -2.65 -12.15
C LEU A 15 11.43 -2.55 -13.66
N ALA A 16 11.00 -1.39 -14.16
CA ALA A 16 10.82 -1.15 -15.60
C ALA A 16 12.13 -1.40 -16.39
N LYS A 17 13.28 -0.94 -15.89
CA LYS A 17 14.59 -1.19 -16.50
C LYS A 17 14.98 -2.65 -16.48
N ARG A 18 14.71 -3.36 -15.38
CA ARG A 18 14.97 -4.81 -15.25
C ARG A 18 14.15 -5.59 -16.25
N VAL A 19 12.85 -5.29 -16.39
CA VAL A 19 11.94 -5.92 -17.34
C VAL A 19 12.36 -5.63 -18.78
N GLU A 20 12.72 -4.39 -19.11
CA GLU A 20 13.22 -4.04 -20.45
C GLU A 20 14.48 -4.84 -20.80
N THR A 21 15.42 -4.91 -19.87
CA THR A 21 16.68 -5.64 -20.06
C THR A 21 16.44 -7.14 -20.20
N ALA A 22 15.69 -7.76 -19.29
CA ALA A 22 15.42 -9.20 -19.27
C ALA A 22 14.57 -9.65 -20.47
N SER A 23 13.69 -8.78 -20.97
CA SER A 23 12.91 -9.05 -22.17
C SER A 23 13.69 -8.80 -23.47
N GLY A 24 14.92 -8.30 -23.41
CA GLY A 24 15.69 -7.93 -24.60
C GLY A 24 15.03 -6.78 -25.37
N GLY A 25 14.37 -5.85 -24.67
CA GLY A 25 13.68 -4.70 -25.24
C GLY A 25 12.28 -4.97 -25.79
N ARG A 26 11.77 -6.20 -25.66
CA ARG A 26 10.41 -6.58 -26.14
C ARG A 26 9.29 -5.98 -25.29
N MET A 27 9.59 -5.64 -24.04
CA MET A 27 8.65 -5.01 -23.12
C MET A 27 9.28 -3.74 -22.57
N LYS A 28 8.54 -2.64 -22.63
CA LYS A 28 8.95 -1.34 -22.10
C LYS A 28 7.80 -0.76 -21.30
N TRP A 29 8.09 -0.30 -20.09
CA TRP A 29 7.08 0.29 -19.21
C TRP A 29 7.30 1.79 -19.12
N GLU A 30 6.21 2.53 -19.32
CA GLU A 30 6.18 3.95 -19.00
C GLU A 30 5.63 4.09 -17.57
N CYS A 31 6.45 4.66 -16.68
CA CYS A 31 6.13 4.74 -15.26
C CYS A 31 5.58 6.13 -14.91
N TYR A 32 4.51 6.13 -14.14
CA TYR A 32 3.85 7.33 -13.65
C TYR A 32 3.73 7.28 -12.14
N ALA A 33 3.85 8.45 -11.50
CA ALA A 33 3.64 8.55 -10.07
C ALA A 33 2.16 8.43 -9.70
N GLY A 34 1.87 8.20 -8.42
CA GLY A 34 0.52 8.33 -7.89
C GLY A 34 -0.09 9.69 -8.27
N ASP A 35 -1.39 9.69 -8.56
CA ASP A 35 -2.18 10.86 -8.96
C ASP A 35 -1.85 11.48 -10.33
N GLU A 36 -0.89 10.95 -11.10
CA GLU A 36 -0.58 11.48 -12.45
C GLU A 36 -1.59 11.03 -13.53
N ILE A 37 -2.07 9.77 -13.46
CA ILE A 37 -3.07 9.23 -14.41
C ILE A 37 -4.40 8.94 -13.71
N VAL A 38 -4.33 8.22 -12.59
CA VAL A 38 -5.48 7.89 -11.74
C VAL A 38 -5.16 8.29 -10.31
N PRO A 39 -6.17 8.66 -9.51
CA PRO A 39 -5.98 8.87 -8.07
C PRO A 39 -5.28 7.66 -7.44
N GLY A 40 -4.32 7.90 -6.55
CA GLY A 40 -3.49 6.84 -5.96
C GLY A 40 -4.32 5.76 -5.27
N ALA A 41 -5.36 6.17 -4.54
CA ALA A 41 -6.31 5.26 -3.88
C ALA A 41 -7.17 4.44 -4.87
N GLU A 42 -7.29 4.88 -6.12
CA GLU A 42 -8.08 4.23 -7.18
C GLU A 42 -7.22 3.39 -8.13
N THR A 43 -5.96 3.10 -7.78
CA THR A 43 -5.03 2.36 -8.65
C THR A 43 -5.60 1.01 -9.11
N ILE A 44 -6.23 0.23 -8.22
CA ILE A 44 -6.81 -1.08 -8.58
C ILE A 44 -7.99 -0.91 -9.54
N GLN A 45 -8.80 0.12 -9.36
CA GLN A 45 -9.93 0.46 -10.23
C GLN A 45 -9.43 0.90 -11.61
N GLY A 46 -8.38 1.73 -11.67
CA GLY A 46 -7.72 2.11 -12.91
C GLY A 46 -7.15 0.91 -13.68
N VAL A 47 -6.56 -0.06 -12.97
CA VAL A 47 -6.13 -1.34 -13.55
C VAL A 47 -7.32 -2.15 -14.05
N ARG A 48 -8.37 -2.31 -13.22
CA ARG A 48 -9.60 -3.04 -13.57
C ARG A 48 -10.26 -2.51 -14.83
N ASP A 49 -10.36 -1.19 -14.93
CA ASP A 49 -11.08 -0.51 -16.00
C ASP A 49 -10.21 -0.34 -17.26
N GLY A 50 -8.93 -0.72 -17.20
CA GLY A 50 -7.99 -0.68 -18.32
C GLY A 50 -7.51 0.73 -18.66
N ILE A 51 -7.57 1.66 -17.70
CA ILE A 51 -7.01 3.02 -17.85
C ILE A 51 -5.48 2.96 -17.76
N ILE A 52 -4.96 2.07 -16.91
CA ILE A 52 -3.54 1.71 -16.80
C ILE A 52 -3.41 0.19 -16.87
N ASP A 53 -2.33 -0.31 -17.50
CA ASP A 53 -2.12 -1.76 -17.62
C ASP A 53 -1.72 -2.41 -16.30
N ALA A 54 -1.01 -1.69 -15.44
CA ALA A 54 -0.50 -2.22 -14.18
C ALA A 54 -0.30 -1.12 -13.13
N GLY A 55 -0.29 -1.52 -11.87
CA GLY A 55 0.00 -0.62 -10.76
C GLY A 55 0.24 -1.34 -9.44
N ALA A 56 1.18 -0.81 -8.65
CA ALA A 56 1.34 -1.18 -7.25
C ALA A 56 0.20 -0.61 -6.40
N SER A 57 -0.42 -1.41 -5.55
CA SER A 57 -1.49 -0.98 -4.64
C SER A 57 -1.54 -1.79 -3.36
N ALA A 58 -2.04 -1.18 -2.29
CA ALA A 58 -2.52 -1.91 -1.13
C ALA A 58 -3.92 -2.48 -1.41
N THR A 59 -4.18 -3.70 -0.95
CA THR A 59 -5.51 -4.33 -1.07
C THR A 59 -6.55 -3.70 -0.15
N SER A 60 -6.12 -2.95 0.88
CA SER A 60 -7.03 -2.24 1.80
C SER A 60 -7.93 -1.19 1.11
N PHE A 61 -7.53 -0.67 -0.06
CA PHE A 61 -8.34 0.28 -0.83
C PHE A 61 -9.56 -0.34 -1.54
N VAL A 62 -9.71 -1.67 -1.50
CA VAL A 62 -10.87 -2.38 -2.07
C VAL A 62 -11.66 -3.16 -1.02
N MET A 63 -11.57 -2.76 0.26
CA MET A 63 -12.30 -3.42 1.36
C MET A 63 -13.81 -3.20 1.32
N ASP A 64 -14.28 -2.16 0.63
CA ASP A 64 -15.69 -1.91 0.34
C ASP A 64 -16.27 -2.99 -0.60
N GLN A 65 -15.46 -3.46 -1.55
CA GLN A 65 -15.81 -4.52 -2.49
C GLN A 65 -15.50 -5.93 -1.93
N PHE A 66 -14.34 -6.07 -1.29
CA PHE A 66 -13.83 -7.34 -0.75
C PHE A 66 -13.45 -7.16 0.72
N PRO A 67 -14.37 -7.40 1.67
CA PRO A 67 -14.11 -7.17 3.10
C PRO A 67 -12.86 -7.88 3.64
N GLN A 68 -12.52 -9.04 3.07
CA GLN A 68 -11.34 -9.83 3.41
C GLN A 68 -10.02 -9.27 2.85
N ALA A 69 -10.05 -8.23 1.99
CA ALA A 69 -8.87 -7.66 1.37
C ALA A 69 -7.83 -7.13 2.37
N GLY A 70 -8.26 -6.74 3.57
CA GLY A 70 -7.37 -6.34 4.66
C GLY A 70 -6.38 -7.43 5.09
N LEU A 71 -6.74 -8.72 4.95
CA LEU A 71 -5.88 -9.86 5.30
C LEU A 71 -4.61 -9.95 4.44
N PHE A 72 -4.65 -9.36 3.24
CA PHE A 72 -3.56 -9.35 2.27
C PHE A 72 -2.67 -8.09 2.40
N PHE A 73 -3.05 -7.14 3.25
CA PHE A 73 -2.34 -5.86 3.40
C PHE A 73 -1.56 -5.80 4.73
N GLN A 74 -2.29 -5.57 5.83
CA GLN A 74 -1.77 -5.36 7.17
C GLN A 74 -2.84 -5.78 8.18
N VAL A 75 -2.46 -6.65 9.13
CA VAL A 75 -3.34 -7.19 10.17
C VAL A 75 -2.74 -6.88 11.55
N ALA A 76 -3.54 -6.29 12.44
CA ALA A 76 -3.09 -6.02 13.81
C ALA A 76 -2.79 -7.34 14.55
N GLY A 77 -1.61 -7.42 15.16
CA GLY A 77 -1.10 -8.65 15.79
C GLY A 77 -0.77 -9.76 14.80
N GLY A 78 -0.75 -9.47 13.51
CA GLY A 78 -0.51 -10.43 12.44
C GLY A 78 0.97 -10.77 12.23
N MET A 79 1.27 -11.27 11.04
CA MET A 79 2.61 -11.69 10.65
C MET A 79 3.56 -10.51 10.51
N THR A 80 4.81 -10.73 10.93
CA THR A 80 5.92 -9.82 10.64
C THR A 80 6.38 -10.01 9.19
N PRO A 81 7.33 -9.20 8.68
CA PRO A 81 7.63 -9.16 7.26
C PRO A 81 8.00 -10.51 6.64
N VAL A 82 8.90 -11.26 7.29
CA VAL A 82 9.40 -12.54 6.78
C VAL A 82 8.32 -13.62 6.75
N PRO A 83 7.57 -13.89 7.83
CA PRO A 83 6.44 -14.82 7.77
C PRO A 83 5.37 -14.42 6.74
N GLN A 84 5.06 -13.13 6.58
CA GLN A 84 4.09 -12.67 5.59
C GLN A 84 4.56 -12.98 4.16
N ALA A 85 5.84 -12.73 3.86
CA ALA A 85 6.43 -13.08 2.58
C ALA A 85 6.37 -14.58 2.30
N LEU A 86 6.74 -15.42 3.28
CA LEU A 86 6.67 -16.88 3.16
C LEU A 86 5.25 -17.38 2.98
N TRP A 87 4.26 -16.76 3.64
CA TRP A 87 2.86 -17.11 3.45
C TRP A 87 2.40 -16.82 2.02
N TYR A 88 2.79 -15.68 1.45
CA TYR A 88 2.50 -15.37 0.04
C TYR A 88 3.21 -16.30 -0.94
N LEU A 89 4.46 -16.65 -0.67
CA LEU A 89 5.32 -17.45 -1.56
C LEU A 89 5.02 -18.94 -1.53
N GLU A 90 4.78 -19.49 -0.35
CA GLU A 90 4.74 -20.94 -0.11
C GLU A 90 3.48 -21.37 0.66
N GLY A 91 2.86 -20.45 1.40
CA GLY A 91 1.72 -20.73 2.28
C GLY A 91 0.35 -20.59 1.63
N GLY A 92 0.26 -20.37 0.32
CA GLY A 92 -1.01 -20.22 -0.41
C GLY A 92 -1.58 -18.79 -0.42
N GLY A 93 -0.85 -17.81 0.12
CA GLY A 93 -1.35 -16.44 0.25
C GLY A 93 -1.58 -15.76 -1.10
N MET A 94 -0.70 -15.98 -2.08
CA MET A 94 -0.88 -15.39 -3.41
C MET A 94 -2.08 -16.02 -4.14
N GLU A 95 -2.27 -17.33 -4.02
CA GLU A 95 -3.39 -18.06 -4.61
C GLU A 95 -4.73 -17.58 -4.06
N LEU A 96 -4.84 -17.44 -2.73
CA LEU A 96 -6.04 -16.91 -2.07
C LEU A 96 -6.31 -15.46 -2.47
N CYS A 97 -5.26 -14.65 -2.64
CA CYS A 97 -5.39 -13.29 -3.13
C CYS A 97 -5.94 -13.26 -4.56
N ARG A 98 -5.37 -14.09 -5.45
CA ARG A 98 -5.84 -14.22 -6.84
C ARG A 98 -7.27 -14.73 -6.92
N GLU A 99 -7.67 -15.66 -6.05
CA GLU A 99 -9.05 -16.13 -5.94
C GLU A 99 -10.01 -14.99 -5.56
N MET A 100 -9.63 -14.16 -4.59
CA MET A 100 -10.41 -12.98 -4.21
C MET A 100 -10.57 -11.99 -5.37
N PHE A 101 -9.52 -11.77 -6.15
CA PHE A 101 -9.52 -10.83 -7.27
C PHE A 101 -10.13 -11.39 -8.57
N ALA A 102 -10.30 -12.71 -8.70
CA ALA A 102 -10.84 -13.37 -9.89
C ALA A 102 -12.17 -12.81 -10.45
N PRO A 103 -13.10 -12.29 -9.63
CA PRO A 103 -14.34 -11.67 -10.13
C PRO A 103 -14.14 -10.33 -10.85
N ILE A 104 -12.96 -9.70 -10.78
CA ILE A 104 -12.67 -8.42 -11.43
C ILE A 104 -11.48 -8.52 -12.37
N THR A 105 -11.35 -7.57 -13.29
CA THR A 105 -10.24 -7.53 -14.28
C THR A 105 -8.95 -6.97 -13.69
N SER A 106 -8.52 -7.50 -12.54
CA SER A 106 -7.25 -7.14 -11.89
C SER A 106 -6.60 -8.41 -11.38
N TYR A 107 -5.38 -8.68 -11.82
CA TYR A 107 -4.61 -9.86 -11.48
C TYR A 107 -3.42 -9.47 -10.60
N PRO A 108 -3.38 -9.88 -9.31
CA PRO A 108 -2.21 -9.68 -8.47
C PRO A 108 -1.10 -10.65 -8.89
N VAL A 109 0.02 -10.08 -9.36
CA VAL A 109 1.14 -10.83 -9.92
C VAL A 109 2.15 -11.20 -8.85
N ALA A 110 2.57 -10.24 -8.04
CA ALA A 110 3.67 -10.40 -7.08
C ALA A 110 3.59 -9.39 -5.94
N ILE A 111 4.36 -9.62 -4.87
CA ILE A 111 4.55 -8.66 -3.79
C ILE A 111 5.42 -7.51 -4.32
N TYR A 112 4.87 -6.30 -4.37
CA TYR A 112 5.60 -5.12 -4.80
C TYR A 112 6.46 -4.53 -3.68
N CYS A 113 5.91 -4.49 -2.46
CA CYS A 113 6.60 -3.94 -1.31
C CYS A 113 6.18 -4.69 -0.06
N LEU A 114 7.16 -4.90 0.82
CA LEU A 114 6.95 -5.50 2.10
C LEU A 114 7.85 -4.78 3.11
N SER A 115 7.23 -4.01 4.01
CA SER A 115 7.93 -3.06 4.87
C SER A 115 8.11 -3.58 6.29
N SER A 116 9.13 -3.06 7.00
CA SER A 116 9.24 -3.23 8.46
C SER A 116 8.08 -2.54 9.19
N PRO A 117 7.87 -2.82 10.49
CA PRO A 117 6.70 -2.30 11.19
C PRO A 117 6.54 -0.78 11.06
N GLU A 118 5.30 -0.36 10.81
CA GLU A 118 4.99 1.05 10.59
C GLU A 118 5.11 1.89 11.88
N VAL A 119 5.27 3.19 11.70
CA VAL A 119 5.04 4.16 12.77
C VAL A 119 3.56 4.14 13.10
N TRP A 120 3.25 3.87 14.37
CA TRP A 120 1.87 3.67 14.80
C TRP A 120 1.07 4.97 14.80
N ALA A 121 1.67 6.06 15.25
CA ALA A 121 1.05 7.38 15.24
C ALA A 121 2.10 8.49 15.19
N HIS A 122 1.98 9.37 14.20
CA HIS A 122 2.44 10.75 14.25
C HIS A 122 1.28 11.61 14.74
N SER A 123 1.50 12.46 15.72
CA SER A 123 0.45 13.28 16.32
C SER A 123 0.88 14.72 16.53
N THR A 124 -0.07 15.63 16.33
CA THR A 124 0.05 17.05 16.66
C THR A 124 -0.06 17.31 18.17
N LYS A 125 -0.59 16.33 18.92
CA LYS A 125 -0.88 16.40 20.37
C LYS A 125 -0.35 15.15 21.08
N PRO A 126 0.03 15.22 22.37
CA PRO A 126 0.43 14.04 23.11
C PRO A 126 -0.77 13.08 23.31
N LEU A 127 -0.51 11.78 23.14
CA LEU A 127 -1.41 10.67 23.44
C LEU A 127 -0.85 9.91 24.65
N ASN A 128 -1.57 9.94 25.77
CA ASN A 128 -1.14 9.36 27.05
C ASN A 128 -2.08 8.27 27.57
N SER A 129 -3.33 8.26 27.10
CA SER A 129 -4.36 7.33 27.57
C SER A 129 -5.35 6.98 26.45
N PRO A 130 -6.10 5.88 26.58
CA PRO A 130 -7.17 5.56 25.63
C PRO A 130 -8.22 6.67 25.46
N ALA A 131 -8.45 7.50 26.48
CA ALA A 131 -9.40 8.61 26.40
C ALA A 131 -8.98 9.70 25.39
N ASP A 132 -7.68 9.79 25.05
CA ASP A 132 -7.18 10.77 24.08
C ASP A 132 -7.57 10.43 22.64
N PHE A 133 -8.16 9.24 22.39
CA PHE A 133 -8.71 8.86 21.09
C PHE A 133 -10.12 9.40 20.85
N ASP A 134 -10.87 9.77 21.89
CA ASP A 134 -12.25 10.23 21.74
C ASP A 134 -12.31 11.53 20.90
N GLY A 135 -12.92 11.46 19.73
CA GLY A 135 -12.99 12.57 18.78
C GLY A 135 -11.66 12.92 18.08
N LEU A 136 -10.59 12.16 18.31
CA LEU A 136 -9.30 12.36 17.64
C LEU A 136 -9.45 12.08 16.14
N LYS A 137 -9.17 13.07 15.29
CA LYS A 137 -9.24 12.89 13.83
C LYS A 137 -7.99 12.17 13.35
N MET A 138 -8.07 10.85 13.23
CA MET A 138 -6.91 10.02 12.91
C MET A 138 -7.01 9.46 11.49
N ARG A 139 -5.98 9.71 10.68
CA ARG A 139 -5.83 8.99 9.42
C ARG A 139 -5.38 7.56 9.69
N ALA A 140 -6.14 6.59 9.21
CA ALA A 140 -5.76 5.18 9.23
C ALA A 140 -6.39 4.41 8.07
N LEU A 141 -5.72 3.34 7.64
CA LEU A 141 -6.22 2.38 6.65
C LEU A 141 -6.39 0.98 7.24
N GLY A 142 -7.21 0.17 6.56
CA GLY A 142 -7.34 -1.27 6.81
C GLY A 142 -7.98 -1.64 8.14
N ASP A 143 -7.66 -2.82 8.65
CA ASP A 143 -8.11 -3.31 9.95
C ASP A 143 -7.78 -2.35 11.13
N PRO A 144 -6.58 -1.74 11.19
CA PRO A 144 -6.29 -0.76 12.22
C PRO A 144 -7.26 0.44 12.28
N ALA A 145 -7.82 0.86 11.15
CA ALA A 145 -8.83 1.92 11.07
C ALA A 145 -10.08 1.54 11.88
N ASN A 146 -10.55 0.28 11.77
CA ASN A 146 -11.70 -0.21 12.52
C ASN A 146 -11.41 -0.25 14.04
N ILE A 147 -10.20 -0.69 14.41
CA ILE A 147 -9.79 -0.81 15.83
C ILE A 147 -9.79 0.56 16.51
N ILE A 148 -9.13 1.55 15.90
CA ILE A 148 -9.06 2.90 16.50
C ILE A 148 -10.41 3.63 16.46
N GLY A 149 -11.26 3.34 15.46
CA GLY A 149 -12.63 3.85 15.41
C GLY A 149 -13.46 3.35 16.60
N ASN A 150 -13.32 2.07 16.96
CA ASN A 150 -13.94 1.50 18.16
C ASN A 150 -13.40 2.09 19.48
N MET A 151 -12.23 2.74 19.45
CA MET A 151 -11.67 3.49 20.58
C MET A 151 -12.18 4.94 20.67
N GLY A 152 -13.04 5.38 19.75
CA GLY A 152 -13.64 6.72 19.73
C GLY A 152 -13.03 7.70 18.74
N ALA A 153 -12.02 7.29 17.97
CA ALA A 153 -11.39 8.16 16.98
C ALA A 153 -12.32 8.45 15.79
N ALA A 154 -12.28 9.69 15.31
CA ALA A 154 -12.90 10.09 14.06
C ALA A 154 -11.96 9.71 12.89
N VAL A 155 -12.13 8.50 12.37
CA VAL A 155 -11.21 7.95 11.36
C VAL A 155 -11.42 8.61 10.00
N VAL A 156 -10.31 8.99 9.37
CA VAL A 156 -10.28 9.56 8.02
C VAL A 156 -9.43 8.67 7.11
N THR A 157 -9.96 8.29 5.95
CA THR A 157 -9.21 7.53 4.94
C THR A 157 -8.79 8.47 3.83
N MET A 158 -7.49 8.49 3.51
CA MET A 158 -6.92 9.28 2.43
C MET A 158 -5.62 8.66 1.93
N PHE A 159 -5.19 9.08 0.75
CA PHE A 159 -3.94 8.63 0.15
C PHE A 159 -2.72 9.24 0.86
N GLY A 160 -1.58 8.53 0.83
CA GLY A 160 -0.37 8.91 1.57
C GLY A 160 0.17 10.29 1.19
N GLY A 161 0.04 10.67 -0.09
CA GLY A 161 0.47 11.98 -0.59
C GLY A 161 -0.33 13.16 -0.01
N GLU A 162 -1.51 12.92 0.55
CA GLU A 162 -2.41 13.96 1.07
C GLU A 162 -2.20 14.22 2.58
N ILE A 163 -1.44 13.36 3.26
CA ILE A 163 -1.32 13.35 4.73
C ILE A 163 -0.67 14.63 5.25
N TYR A 164 0.45 15.07 4.66
CA TYR A 164 1.19 16.24 5.14
C TYR A 164 0.29 17.49 5.14
N GLU A 165 -0.31 17.79 3.99
CA GLU A 165 -1.19 18.96 3.82
C GLU A 165 -2.45 18.85 4.69
N SER A 166 -3.02 17.65 4.81
CA SER A 166 -4.19 17.42 5.66
C SER A 166 -3.89 17.64 7.15
N CYS A 167 -2.71 17.22 7.61
CA CYS A 167 -2.26 17.49 8.98
C CYS A 167 -1.96 18.98 9.18
N GLN A 168 -1.22 19.60 8.25
CA GLN A 168 -0.86 21.02 8.32
C GLN A 168 -2.10 21.94 8.41
N ARG A 169 -3.16 21.60 7.67
CA ARG A 169 -4.43 22.35 7.66
C ARG A 169 -5.37 21.97 8.82
N GLY A 170 -4.97 21.03 9.67
CA GLY A 170 -5.77 20.57 10.80
C GLY A 170 -7.00 19.76 10.40
N VAL A 171 -7.03 19.15 9.21
CA VAL A 171 -8.08 18.20 8.82
C VAL A 171 -7.99 16.95 9.69
N ILE A 172 -6.77 16.43 9.87
CA ILE A 172 -6.42 15.33 10.77
C ILE A 172 -5.48 15.83 11.86
N ASP A 173 -5.58 15.25 13.06
CA ASP A 173 -4.71 15.56 14.21
C ASP A 173 -3.60 14.51 14.39
N CYS A 174 -3.82 13.31 13.85
CA CYS A 174 -2.98 12.13 14.02
C CYS A 174 -3.00 11.28 12.76
N PHE A 175 -1.92 10.57 12.47
CA PHE A 175 -1.85 9.66 11.33
C PHE A 175 -0.81 8.56 11.53
N GLU A 176 -1.09 7.42 10.92
CA GLU A 176 -0.18 6.30 10.74
C GLU A 176 0.35 6.26 9.32
N MET A 177 1.63 5.89 9.16
CA MET A 177 2.23 5.59 7.86
C MET A 177 3.64 5.06 8.07
N GLY A 178 4.07 4.12 7.23
CA GLY A 178 5.46 3.92 6.82
C GLY A 178 6.51 3.74 7.93
N THR A 179 7.78 3.76 7.57
CA THR A 179 8.88 3.67 8.54
C THR A 179 9.36 5.07 8.94
N PHE A 180 10.14 5.18 10.04
CA PHE A 180 10.75 6.47 10.42
C PHE A 180 11.52 7.13 9.26
N GLY A 181 12.27 6.35 8.49
CA GLY A 181 13.05 6.87 7.36
C GLY A 181 12.16 7.38 6.22
N ALA A 182 11.15 6.62 5.83
CA ALA A 182 10.21 7.03 4.78
C ALA A 182 9.44 8.30 5.20
N ASN A 183 8.92 8.31 6.42
CA ASN A 183 8.16 9.42 6.99
C ASN A 183 8.98 10.71 7.12
N TRP A 184 10.27 10.59 7.43
CA TRP A 184 11.17 11.72 7.47
C TRP A 184 11.34 12.37 6.08
N GLY A 185 11.49 11.55 5.04
CA GLY A 185 11.54 12.00 3.65
C GLY A 185 10.25 12.69 3.19
N MET A 186 9.12 12.36 3.80
CA MET A 186 7.82 12.99 3.56
C MET A 186 7.59 14.27 4.39
N GLY A 187 8.54 14.67 5.24
CA GLY A 187 8.45 15.91 6.02
C GLY A 187 7.52 15.83 7.23
N PHE A 188 7.05 14.64 7.63
CA PHE A 188 6.03 14.52 8.68
C PHE A 188 6.43 15.12 10.05
N GLN A 189 7.73 15.17 10.35
CA GLN A 189 8.27 15.84 11.53
C GLN A 189 7.94 17.35 11.63
N GLU A 190 7.60 17.99 10.51
CA GLU A 190 7.27 19.41 10.45
C GLU A 190 5.83 19.69 10.91
N VAL A 191 4.94 18.71 10.73
CA VAL A 191 3.50 18.86 11.02
C VAL A 191 3.05 18.06 12.25
N ALA A 192 3.84 17.06 12.69
CA ALA A 192 3.56 16.26 13.87
C ALA A 192 4.81 16.13 14.74
N HIS A 193 4.71 16.54 16.01
CA HIS A 193 5.85 16.63 16.92
C HIS A 193 5.93 15.46 17.92
N TYR A 194 4.93 14.58 17.94
CA TYR A 194 4.91 13.38 18.75
C TYR A 194 4.87 12.16 17.84
N VAL A 195 5.76 11.20 18.08
CA VAL A 195 5.82 9.95 17.32
C VAL A 195 5.78 8.78 18.27
N TYR A 196 4.84 7.87 18.04
CA TYR A 196 4.63 6.66 18.81
C TYR A 196 4.86 5.44 17.94
N GLN A 197 5.71 4.53 18.42
CA GLN A 197 5.99 3.26 17.76
C GLN A 197 5.24 2.12 18.45
N SER A 198 4.50 1.33 17.67
CA SER A 198 3.94 0.06 18.13
C SER A 198 3.97 -0.94 16.97
N PRO A 199 4.87 -1.94 17.01
CA PRO A 199 4.97 -2.90 15.92
C PRO A 199 3.75 -3.84 15.86
N THR A 200 2.98 -3.95 16.94
CA THR A 200 1.83 -4.86 16.99
C THR A 200 0.66 -4.37 16.14
N ARG A 201 0.45 -3.06 15.98
CA ARG A 201 -0.64 -2.54 15.13
C ARG A 201 -0.41 -2.85 13.67
N GLY A 202 0.82 -2.66 13.22
CA GLY A 202 1.19 -2.71 11.81
C GLY A 202 2.54 -3.42 11.69
N PRO A 203 2.57 -4.75 11.88
CA PRO A 203 3.82 -5.50 11.89
C PRO A 203 4.49 -5.52 10.51
N THR A 204 3.71 -5.34 9.45
CA THR A 204 4.17 -5.15 8.07
C THR A 204 3.08 -4.50 7.23
N ASP A 205 3.47 -3.62 6.31
CA ASP A 205 2.62 -3.15 5.19
C ASP A 205 3.05 -3.90 3.93
N THR A 206 2.12 -4.69 3.38
CA THR A 206 2.30 -5.41 2.12
C THR A 206 1.50 -4.77 0.99
N GLN A 207 2.18 -4.44 -0.10
CA GLN A 207 1.56 -3.95 -1.32
C GLN A 207 1.81 -4.93 -2.45
N LEU A 208 0.82 -5.08 -3.33
CA LEU A 208 0.86 -6.01 -4.44
C LEU A 208 0.97 -5.27 -5.77
N TRP A 209 1.64 -5.90 -6.73
CA TRP A 209 1.63 -5.47 -8.11
C TRP A 209 0.42 -6.07 -8.82
N HIS A 210 -0.49 -5.21 -9.28
CA HIS A 210 -1.68 -5.61 -10.03
C HIS A 210 -1.48 -5.34 -11.52
N VAL A 211 -1.98 -6.26 -12.36
CA VAL A 211 -2.00 -6.10 -13.82
C VAL A 211 -3.42 -6.34 -14.32
N ASN A 212 -3.84 -5.60 -15.34
CA ASN A 212 -5.13 -5.83 -15.98
C ASN A 212 -5.15 -7.26 -16.53
N THR A 213 -6.19 -8.03 -16.21
CA THR A 213 -6.25 -9.46 -16.58
C THR A 213 -6.20 -9.67 -18.10
N LYS A 214 -6.75 -8.74 -18.90
CA LYS A 214 -6.69 -8.83 -20.36
C LYS A 214 -5.27 -8.56 -20.85
N SER A 215 -4.65 -7.45 -20.43
CA SER A 215 -3.26 -7.12 -20.77
C SER A 215 -2.31 -8.25 -20.36
N TRP A 216 -2.52 -8.87 -19.18
CA TRP A 216 -1.73 -10.01 -18.73
C TRP A 216 -1.84 -11.22 -19.67
N ASN A 217 -3.04 -11.54 -20.14
CA ASN A 217 -3.30 -12.68 -21.01
C ASN A 217 -2.83 -12.49 -22.46
N GLU A 218 -2.56 -11.25 -22.87
CA GLU A 218 -1.96 -10.95 -24.18
C GLU A 218 -0.45 -11.19 -24.20
N LEU A 219 0.19 -11.26 -23.03
CA LEU A 219 1.62 -11.54 -22.92
C LEU A 219 1.92 -13.00 -23.26
N THR A 220 3.05 -13.20 -23.93
CA THR A 220 3.60 -14.54 -24.10
C THR A 220 4.06 -15.11 -22.75
N PRO A 221 4.05 -16.44 -22.55
CA PRO A 221 4.42 -17.04 -21.27
C PRO A 221 5.81 -16.63 -20.77
N ASP A 222 6.77 -16.39 -21.66
CA ASP A 222 8.11 -15.95 -21.28
C ASP A 222 8.12 -14.50 -20.77
N LEU A 223 7.27 -13.61 -21.29
CA LEU A 223 7.13 -12.24 -20.81
C LEU A 223 6.41 -12.21 -19.45
N GLN A 224 5.40 -13.05 -19.25
CA GLN A 224 4.76 -13.22 -17.93
C GLN A 224 5.79 -13.65 -16.87
N ASN A 225 6.60 -14.67 -17.18
CA ASN A 225 7.65 -15.16 -16.30
C ASN A 225 8.71 -14.09 -15.99
N ILE A 226 9.06 -13.25 -16.97
CA ILE A 226 9.99 -12.13 -16.75
C ILE A 226 9.42 -11.14 -15.73
N ILE A 227 8.13 -10.79 -15.84
CA ILE A 227 7.49 -9.89 -14.88
C ILE A 227 7.47 -10.52 -13.49
N GLU A 228 6.99 -11.76 -13.37
CA GLU A 228 6.93 -12.46 -12.08
C GLU A 228 8.30 -12.54 -11.41
N ALA A 229 9.36 -12.83 -12.17
CA ALA A 229 10.72 -12.93 -11.66
C ALA A 229 11.36 -11.57 -11.33
N ALA A 230 11.00 -10.49 -12.05
CA ALA A 230 11.63 -9.19 -11.88
C ALA A 230 11.11 -8.40 -10.66
N VAL A 231 9.91 -8.72 -10.18
CA VAL A 231 9.27 -8.05 -9.03
C VAL A 231 9.84 -8.53 -7.68
N TRP A 232 10.59 -9.64 -7.64
CA TRP A 232 11.31 -10.13 -6.45
C TRP A 232 12.67 -9.47 -6.22
#